data_AF-A0A4S8KZC7-F1
#
_entry.id   AF-A0A4S8KZC7-F1
#
_cell.length_a   1.000
_cell.length_b   1.000
_cell.length_c   1.000
_cell.angle_alpha   90.00
_cell.angle_beta   90.00
_cell.angle_gamma   90.00
#
_symmetry.space_group_name_H-M   'P 1'
#
loop_
_entity.id
_entity.type
_entity.pdbx_description
1 polymer ?
#
loop_
_entity_poly.entity_id
_entity_poly.type
_entity_poly.pdbx_seq_one_letter_code
_entity_poly.pdbx_strand_id
1 'polypeptide(L)'
;MFQAPSPPSMSGAPVAGAEIFDPYFYGSFIASVLFGITIVQTWIYINENTDRWPLRSLVGALVALDFVMTCLNAQILHHYLVANFGNLGVIAIIPTPLDVEALLLLVIVFIVEGFFAYRVWQ
;
A
#
# COMPACT_ATOMS: atom_id res chain seq x y z
N MET A 1 -57.61 -1.49 10.18
CA MET A 1 -56.44 -0.58 10.08
C MET A 1 -55.34 -1.33 9.36
N PHE A 2 -55.10 -1.02 8.09
CA PHE A 2 -54.09 -1.68 7.26
C PHE A 2 -52.76 -0.96 7.51
N GLN A 3 -51.84 -1.60 8.22
CA GLN A 3 -50.53 -1.03 8.51
C GLN A 3 -49.69 -1.10 7.23
N ALA A 4 -49.28 0.06 6.72
CA ALA A 4 -48.36 0.12 5.58
C ALA A 4 -47.06 -0.62 5.94
N PRO A 5 -46.45 -1.36 5.00
CA PRO A 5 -45.18 -2.03 5.24
C PRO A 5 -44.14 -0.98 5.62
N SER A 6 -43.44 -1.20 6.74
CA SER A 6 -42.35 -0.34 7.17
C SER A 6 -41.29 -0.27 6.07
N PRO A 7 -40.72 0.91 5.78
CA PRO A 7 -39.66 1.03 4.80
C PRO A 7 -38.50 0.09 5.16
N PRO A 8 -37.86 -0.55 4.17
CA PRO A 8 -36.73 -1.43 4.41
C PRO A 8 -35.65 -0.64 5.14
N SER A 9 -35.28 -1.11 6.33
CA SER A 9 -34.13 -0.59 7.06
C SER A 9 -32.89 -0.86 6.21
N MET A 10 -32.26 0.20 5.68
CA MET A 10 -30.93 0.15 5.07
C MET A 10 -29.89 -0.12 6.16
N SER A 11 -29.97 -1.29 6.79
CA SER A 11 -29.08 -1.72 7.88
C SER A 11 -27.74 -2.26 7.37
N GLY A 12 -27.60 -2.48 6.06
CA GLY A 12 -26.38 -3.04 5.45
C GLY A 12 -25.37 -2.02 4.91
N ALA A 13 -25.76 -0.75 4.75
CA ALA A 13 -24.87 0.29 4.23
C ALA A 13 -23.63 0.57 5.11
N PRO A 14 -23.74 0.70 6.44
CA PRO A 14 -22.56 1.00 7.27
C PRO A 14 -21.60 -0.18 7.41
N VAL A 15 -22.08 -1.42 7.29
CA VAL A 15 -21.24 -2.64 7.39
C VAL A 15 -20.40 -2.82 6.13
N ALA A 16 -20.99 -2.59 4.94
CA ALA A 16 -20.28 -2.74 3.67
C ALA A 16 -19.07 -1.81 3.51
N GLY A 17 -19.11 -0.62 4.13
CA GLY A 17 -17.96 0.29 4.13
C GLY A 17 -16.79 -0.25 4.96
N ALA A 18 -17.05 -0.73 6.18
CA ALA A 18 -16.03 -1.26 7.07
C ALA A 18 -15.29 -2.45 6.46
N GLU A 19 -16.00 -3.39 5.84
CA GLU A 19 -15.40 -4.59 5.22
C GLU A 19 -14.37 -4.27 4.13
N ILE A 20 -14.49 -3.12 3.45
CA ILE A 20 -13.55 -2.72 2.38
C ILE A 20 -12.32 -2.00 2.98
N PHE A 21 -12.50 -1.21 4.03
CA PHE A 21 -11.43 -0.41 4.62
C PHE A 21 -10.58 -1.16 5.64
N ASP A 22 -11.18 -2.08 6.39
CA ASP A 22 -10.49 -2.90 7.39
C ASP A 22 -9.25 -3.62 6.80
N PRO A 23 -9.35 -4.39 5.70
CA PRO A 23 -8.18 -5.06 5.14
C PRO A 23 -7.11 -4.09 4.62
N TYR A 24 -7.51 -2.93 4.07
CA TYR A 24 -6.57 -1.93 3.58
C TYR A 24 -5.81 -1.26 4.74
N PHE A 25 -6.50 -0.95 5.84
CA PHE A 25 -5.90 -0.39 7.04
C PHE A 25 -4.89 -1.35 7.69
N TYR A 26 -5.30 -2.60 7.93
CA TYR A 26 -4.39 -3.61 8.50
C TYR A 26 -3.23 -3.94 7.56
N GLY A 27 -3.49 -3.99 6.25
CA GLY A 27 -2.47 -4.19 5.22
C GLY A 27 -1.40 -3.09 5.25
N SER A 28 -1.82 -1.82 5.30
CA SER A 28 -0.89 -0.68 5.39
C SER A 28 -0.06 -0.70 6.66
N PHE A 29 -0.66 -1.09 7.80
CA PHE A 29 0.08 -1.24 9.06
C PHE A 29 1.16 -2.32 8.96
N ILE A 30 0.83 -3.49 8.42
CA ILE A 30 1.77 -4.58 8.20
C ILE A 30 2.88 -4.13 7.23
N ALA A 31 2.53 -3.45 6.14
CA ALA A 31 3.49 -2.91 5.17
C ALA A 31 4.48 -1.93 5.84
N SER A 32 4.01 -1.06 6.73
CA SER A 32 4.89 -0.15 7.49
C SER A 32 5.87 -0.89 8.41
N VAL A 33 5.46 -2.02 9.00
CA VAL A 33 6.35 -2.86 9.82
C VAL A 33 7.39 -3.55 8.93
N LEU A 34 6.96 -4.10 7.79
CA LEU A 34 7.85 -4.73 6.82
C LEU A 34 8.88 -3.73 6.28
N PHE A 35 8.48 -2.49 6.00
CA PHE A 35 9.38 -1.41 5.61
C PHE A 35 10.52 -1.17 6.62
N GLY A 36 10.21 -1.21 7.93
CA GLY A 36 11.22 -1.14 8.98
C GLY A 36 12.25 -2.28 8.90
N ILE A 37 11.80 -3.49 8.57
CA ILE A 37 12.68 -4.65 8.36
C ILE A 37 13.56 -4.42 7.13
N THR A 38 13.01 -3.89 6.03
CA THR A 38 13.76 -3.59 4.80
C THR A 38 14.87 -2.57 5.04
N ILE A 39 14.64 -1.57 5.91
CA ILE A 39 15.68 -0.60 6.33
C ILE A 39 16.80 -1.31 7.09
N VAL A 40 16.48 -2.17 8.06
CA VAL A 40 17.48 -2.90 8.84
C VAL A 40 18.29 -3.84 7.94
N GLN A 41 17.63 -4.54 7.02
CA GLN A 41 18.27 -5.40 6.02
C GLN A 41 19.26 -4.59 5.17
N THR A 42 18.84 -3.41 4.72
CA THR A 42 19.67 -2.48 3.95
C THR A 42 20.89 -2.01 4.74
N TRP A 43 20.69 -1.67 6.02
CA TRP A 43 21.76 -1.23 6.90
C TRP A 43 22.82 -2.31 7.11
N ILE A 44 22.40 -3.53 7.42
CA ILE A 44 23.30 -4.69 7.59
C ILE A 44 24.07 -4.94 6.29
N TYR A 45 23.37 -4.94 5.15
CA TYR A 45 23.99 -5.15 3.84
C TYR A 45 25.06 -4.09 3.53
N ILE A 46 24.78 -2.82 3.79
CA ILE A 46 25.72 -1.70 3.60
C ILE A 46 26.95 -1.84 4.50
N ASN A 47 26.77 -2.33 5.73
CA ASN A 47 27.84 -2.44 6.73
C ASN A 47 28.74 -3.66 6.53
N GLU A 48 28.21 -4.78 6.07
CA GLU A 48 28.96 -6.04 5.89
C GLU A 48 29.56 -6.21 4.49
N ASN A 49 29.00 -5.58 3.45
CA ASN A 49 29.45 -5.79 2.06
C ASN A 49 30.04 -4.51 1.44
N THR A 50 31.38 -4.42 1.44
CA THR A 50 32.13 -3.30 0.84
C THR A 50 32.20 -3.35 -0.70
N ASP A 51 32.05 -4.52 -1.34
CA ASP A 51 32.55 -4.74 -2.71
C ASP A 51 31.53 -4.80 -3.86
N ARG A 52 30.24 -4.46 -3.68
CA ARG A 52 29.24 -4.53 -4.79
C ARG A 52 28.39 -3.26 -4.92
N TRP A 53 29.00 -2.21 -5.47
CA TRP A 53 28.34 -0.93 -5.82
C TRP A 53 26.96 -1.03 -6.53
N PRO A 54 26.76 -1.88 -7.56
CA PRO A 54 25.46 -1.95 -8.24
C PRO A 54 24.34 -2.50 -7.34
N LEU A 55 24.68 -3.37 -6.38
CA LEU A 55 23.71 -3.95 -5.46
C LEU A 55 23.33 -2.95 -4.35
N ARG A 56 24.29 -2.14 -3.87
CA ARG A 56 24.02 -1.03 -2.94
C ARG A 56 23.07 0.02 -3.52
N SER A 57 23.27 0.44 -4.78
CA SER A 57 22.39 1.44 -5.41
C SER A 57 20.97 0.91 -5.60
N LEU A 58 20.83 -0.38 -5.93
CA LEU A 58 19.53 -1.02 -6.11
C LEU A 58 18.76 -1.10 -4.80
N VAL A 59 19.42 -1.49 -3.71
CA VAL A 59 18.80 -1.54 -2.37
C VAL A 59 18.36 -0.15 -1.93
N GLY A 60 19.18 0.89 -2.14
CA GLY A 60 18.79 2.28 -1.85
C GLY A 60 17.57 2.74 -2.66
N ALA A 61 17.50 2.38 -3.94
CA ALA A 61 16.35 2.69 -4.79
C ALA A 61 15.08 1.97 -4.33
N LEU A 62 15.17 0.69 -3.93
CA LEU A 62 14.03 -0.07 -3.40
C LEU A 62 13.50 0.54 -2.09
N VAL A 63 14.38 0.92 -1.16
CA VAL A 63 13.97 1.58 0.09
C VAL A 63 13.29 2.93 -0.18
N ALA A 64 13.80 3.71 -1.15
CA ALA A 64 13.17 4.97 -1.53
C ALA A 64 11.78 4.75 -2.17
N LEU A 65 11.64 3.73 -3.02
CA LEU A 65 10.36 3.38 -3.65
C LEU A 65 9.33 2.88 -2.61
N ASP A 66 9.75 2.04 -1.66
CA ASP A 66 8.91 1.59 -0.54
C ASP A 66 8.45 2.76 0.35
N PHE A 67 9.33 3.75 0.59
CA PHE A 67 8.97 4.95 1.34
C PHE A 67 7.90 5.77 0.62
N VAL A 68 8.05 5.96 -0.69
CA VAL A 68 7.06 6.67 -1.51
C VAL A 68 5.71 5.95 -1.47
N MET A 69 5.69 4.61 -1.64
CA MET A 69 4.46 3.83 -1.51
C MET A 69 3.79 3.97 -0.16
N THR A 70 4.58 3.92 0.93
CA THR A 70 4.05 4.04 2.29
C THR A 70 3.45 5.44 2.52
N CYS A 71 4.07 6.48 1.96
CA CYS A 71 3.53 7.84 1.99
C CYS A 71 2.22 7.95 1.20
N LEU A 72 2.13 7.37 0.00
CA LEU A 72 0.90 7.34 -0.79
C LEU A 72 -0.23 6.61 -0.06
N ASN A 73 0.06 5.44 0.52
CA ASN A 73 -0.88 4.69 1.36
C ASN A 73 -1.43 5.54 2.51
N ALA A 74 -0.56 6.27 3.20
CA ALA A 74 -0.97 7.17 4.28
C ALA A 74 -1.88 8.32 3.78
N GLN A 75 -1.60 8.87 2.60
CA GLN A 75 -2.46 9.90 1.99
C GLN A 75 -3.83 9.34 1.58
N ILE A 76 -3.88 8.13 1.03
CA ILE A 76 -5.11 7.43 0.66
C ILE A 76 -5.95 7.17 1.91
N LEU A 77 -5.36 6.60 2.96
CA LEU A 77 -6.03 6.39 4.25
C LEU A 77 -6.56 7.70 4.83
N HIS A 78 -5.77 8.77 4.82
CA HIS A 78 -6.22 10.07 5.32
C HIS A 78 -7.41 10.64 4.51
N HIS A 79 -7.40 10.49 3.18
CA HIS A 79 -8.50 10.96 2.33
C HIS A 79 -9.81 10.20 2.57
N TYR A 80 -9.74 8.89 2.77
CA TYR A 80 -10.91 8.03 2.97
C TYR A 80 -11.41 7.99 4.42
N LEU A 81 -10.52 7.88 5.40
CA LEU A 81 -10.88 7.72 6.82
C LEU A 81 -11.04 9.05 7.56
N VAL A 82 -10.34 10.12 7.16
CA VAL A 82 -10.39 11.40 7.91
C VAL A 82 -11.24 12.42 7.16
N ALA A 83 -10.96 12.66 5.88
CA ALA A 83 -11.63 13.73 5.13
C ALA A 83 -13.06 13.38 4.70
N ASN A 84 -13.36 12.11 4.40
CA ASN A 84 -14.66 11.67 3.85
C ASN A 84 -15.31 10.58 4.70
N PHE A 85 -15.09 10.58 6.01
CA PHE A 85 -15.61 9.57 6.92
C PHE A 85 -17.15 9.44 6.79
N GLY A 86 -17.62 8.25 6.39
CA GLY A 86 -19.04 7.95 6.22
C GLY A 86 -19.66 8.24 4.85
N ASN A 87 -18.90 8.78 3.88
CA ASN A 87 -19.40 8.98 2.51
C ASN A 87 -18.96 7.85 1.56
N LEU A 88 -19.79 6.79 1.48
CA LEU A 88 -19.57 5.62 0.61
C LEU A 88 -19.56 5.97 -0.89
N GLY A 89 -20.08 7.13 -1.29
CA GLY A 89 -20.08 7.58 -2.69
C GLY A 89 -18.68 7.93 -3.22
N VAL A 90 -17.74 8.26 -2.32
CA VAL A 90 -16.35 8.59 -2.68
C VAL A 90 -15.52 7.33 -2.96
N ILE A 91 -15.98 6.15 -2.52
CA ILE A 91 -15.32 4.85 -2.76
C ILE A 91 -15.49 4.39 -4.21
N ALA A 92 -16.60 4.76 -4.85
CA ALA A 92 -16.87 4.42 -6.24
C ALA A 92 -15.96 5.16 -7.23
N ILE A 93 -15.23 6.18 -6.77
CA ILE A 93 -14.31 6.97 -7.58
C ILE A 93 -12.89 6.50 -7.24
N ILE A 94 -12.20 5.95 -8.25
CA ILE A 94 -10.80 5.57 -8.12
C ILE A 94 -9.99 6.86 -7.94
N PRO A 95 -9.32 7.05 -6.80
CA PRO A 95 -8.54 8.23 -6.53
C PRO A 95 -7.21 8.09 -7.28
N THR A 96 -6.73 9.18 -7.87
CA THR A 96 -5.43 9.24 -8.54
C THR A 96 -4.27 8.59 -7.76
N PRO A 97 -4.15 8.73 -6.43
CA PRO A 97 -3.07 8.07 -5.69
C PRO A 97 -3.11 6.52 -5.74
N LEU A 98 -4.28 5.88 -5.89
CA LEU A 98 -4.36 4.41 -6.03
C LEU A 98 -3.76 3.94 -7.36
N ASP A 99 -3.98 4.69 -8.44
CA ASP A 99 -3.41 4.39 -9.76
C ASP A 99 -1.89 4.57 -9.76
N VAL A 100 -1.40 5.63 -9.10
CA VAL A 100 0.05 5.85 -8.93
C VAL A 100 0.69 4.76 -8.06
N GLU A 101 0.01 4.30 -7.01
CA GLU A 101 0.48 3.18 -6.19
C GLU A 101 0.62 1.90 -7.03
N ALA A 102 -0.37 1.58 -7.87
CA ALA A 102 -0.32 0.42 -8.77
C ALA A 102 0.84 0.52 -9.77
N LEU A 103 1.09 1.70 -10.35
CA LEU A 103 2.22 1.94 -11.24
C LEU A 103 3.56 1.73 -10.52
N LEU A 104 3.68 2.23 -9.29
CA LEU A 104 4.89 2.05 -8.48
C LEU A 104 5.12 0.57 -8.16
N LEU A 105 4.07 -0.21 -7.90
CA LEU A 105 4.17 -1.66 -7.65
C LEU A 105 4.74 -2.39 -8.85
N LEU A 106 4.28 -2.04 -10.05
CA LEU A 106 4.82 -2.58 -11.30
C LEU A 106 6.31 -2.26 -11.45
N VAL A 107 6.73 -1.03 -11.13
CA VAL A 107 8.14 -0.61 -11.20
C VAL A 107 9.00 -1.38 -10.20
N ILE A 108 8.54 -1.55 -8.96
CA ILE A 108 9.27 -2.34 -7.95
C ILE A 108 9.43 -3.79 -8.42
N VAL A 109 8.35 -4.44 -8.85
CA VAL A 109 8.39 -5.83 -9.35
C VAL A 109 9.37 -5.95 -10.51
N PHE A 110 9.33 -5.03 -11.48
CA PHE A 110 10.24 -5.04 -12.61
C PHE A 110 11.72 -4.93 -12.19
N ILE A 111 12.04 -4.06 -11.22
CA ILE A 111 13.39 -3.91 -10.69
C ILE A 111 13.84 -5.19 -9.96
N VAL A 112 12.97 -5.78 -9.14
CA VAL A 112 13.27 -6.99 -8.35
C VAL A 112 13.47 -8.20 -9.26
N GLU A 113 12.60 -8.39 -10.26
CA GLU A 113 12.71 -9.49 -11.22
C GLU A 113 13.95 -9.33 -12.12
N GLY A 114 14.23 -8.11 -12.57
CA GLY A 114 15.45 -7.81 -13.33
C GLY A 114 16.72 -8.11 -12.52
N PHE A 115 16.71 -7.78 -11.23
CA PHE A 115 17.80 -8.13 -10.32
C PHE A 115 17.94 -9.65 -10.14
N PHE A 116 16.83 -10.35 -9.95
CA PHE A 116 16.85 -11.81 -9.81
C PHE A 116 17.44 -12.49 -11.06
N ALA A 117 17.06 -12.02 -12.25
CA ALA A 117 17.62 -12.51 -13.52
C ALA A 117 19.14 -12.24 -13.62
N TYR A 118 19.60 -11.04 -13.27
CA TYR A 118 21.03 -10.71 -13.21
C TYR A 118 21.77 -11.61 -12.22
N ARG A 119 21.18 -11.86 -11.05
CA ARG A 119 21.79 -12.69 -10.00
C ARG A 119 21.86 -14.17 -10.37
N VAL A 120 20.89 -14.69 -11.14
CA VAL A 120 20.89 -16.08 -11.64
C VAL A 120 21.98 -16.31 -12.68
N TRP A 121 22.23 -15.32 -13.53
CA TRP A 121 23.25 -15.43 -14.59
C TRP A 121 24.69 -15.37 -14.05
N GLN A 122 24.86 -14.89 -12.81
CA GLN A 122 26.16 -14.64 -12.17
C GLN A 122 26.40 -15.53 -10.94
#